data_AF-A0A1V5MIK6-F1
#
_entry.id   AF-A0A1V5MIK6-F1
#
_cell.length_a   1.000
_cell.length_b   1.000
_cell.length_c   1.000
_cell.angle_alpha   90.00
_cell.angle_beta   90.00
_cell.angle_gamma   90.00
#
_symmetry.space_group_name_H-M   'P 1'
#
loop_
_entity.id
_entity.type
_entity.pdbx_description
1 polymer ?
#
loop_
_entity_poly.entity_id
_entity_poly.type
_entity_poly.pdbx_seq_one_letter_code
_entity_poly.pdbx_strand_id
1 'polypeptide(L)'
;MEKSLFEVKPVDRDFYQERLEAFLPARMIDIHTHVWRRGFEEAVAESRRRVVSWPSRVARDNPVEDLLETYRLLLPGKEVTPLIFATLNRLPDLEAANEYVSRSAGGHALPSLIFAQPAWSGSELDERIRAGGFIGAKVYLSFAPDYLPADEIRIFDFIPPHQLEALDRRGRLLMLHLPRPGRLKDPVNLAQLLELEARYPRLRVVVAHVGRAYCPEDVGPAFEVLASTRRLLFDISANTNAWVFERLLRAVGPERVLFGSDLPITRMRMRRICEGGRYINLVPAGLYGDVSGDPNLREVSGPEAERLTFFLYEELDAFRQAARAVGLDSGGIEAVCYRNARNLLDEVSATPRPQLQMVWRGDRPERPRRPDRYRLRSYRPGDEAGYVELMRSAGFQDWDRAAEVLRRAIPEGLLFLVERRTGRLVGTAACLHAPLPGQPGRGELGWVAVDPGHTGRGLGRLVCAAALRRFLKSGYRNLQLYTDDFRLPAVKIYLGLGFVPLLDGPGLEERWRAVCGQLGLDPDRVLAAAGRA
;
A
#
# COMPACT_ATOMS: atom_id res chain seq x y z
N MET A 1 5.35 -8.99 -42.40
CA MET A 1 4.44 -8.16 -41.59
C MET A 1 4.20 -8.91 -40.30
N GLU A 2 4.69 -8.39 -39.19
CA GLU A 2 4.29 -8.90 -37.87
C GLU A 2 2.77 -8.79 -37.74
N LYS A 3 2.14 -9.85 -37.26
CA LYS A 3 0.68 -9.92 -37.15
C LYS A 3 0.27 -8.99 -36.01
N SER A 4 -0.51 -7.95 -36.31
CA SER A 4 -1.06 -7.01 -35.30
C SER A 4 -1.70 -7.77 -34.13
N LEU A 5 -1.48 -7.30 -32.91
CA LEU A 5 -1.96 -7.93 -31.66
C LEU A 5 -3.48 -8.14 -31.65
N PHE A 6 -4.21 -7.19 -32.24
CA PHE A 6 -5.63 -7.27 -32.57
C PHE A 6 -5.95 -6.34 -33.75
N GLU A 7 -7.15 -6.47 -34.32
CA GLU A 7 -7.62 -5.63 -35.42
C GLU A 7 -8.14 -4.28 -34.89
N VAL A 8 -7.66 -3.17 -35.47
CA VAL A 8 -8.21 -1.82 -35.25
C VAL A 8 -9.04 -1.42 -36.47
N LYS A 9 -10.36 -1.37 -36.32
CA LYS A 9 -11.33 -1.13 -37.40
C LYS A 9 -11.51 0.36 -37.69
N PRO A 10 -12.09 0.73 -38.86
CA PRO A 10 -12.41 2.13 -39.16
C PRO A 10 -13.21 2.84 -38.06
N VAL A 11 -14.27 2.20 -37.55
CA VAL A 11 -15.09 2.74 -36.45
C VAL A 11 -14.28 3.03 -35.18
N ASP A 12 -13.21 2.28 -34.92
CA ASP A 12 -12.35 2.53 -33.75
C ASP A 12 -11.48 3.78 -33.97
N ARG A 13 -10.99 3.98 -35.19
CA ARG A 13 -10.22 5.18 -35.57
C ARG A 13 -11.10 6.42 -35.52
N ASP A 14 -12.28 6.34 -36.12
CA ASP A 14 -13.26 7.44 -36.14
C ASP A 14 -13.67 7.81 -34.71
N PHE A 15 -13.98 6.82 -33.86
CA PHE A 15 -14.34 7.06 -32.46
C PHE A 15 -13.22 7.78 -31.70
N TYR A 16 -11.97 7.31 -31.83
CA TYR A 16 -10.83 7.92 -31.15
C TYR A 16 -10.59 9.35 -31.63
N GLN A 17 -10.52 9.58 -32.94
CA GLN A 17 -10.24 10.89 -33.53
C GLN A 17 -11.31 11.93 -33.19
N GLU A 18 -12.59 11.55 -33.29
CA GLU A 18 -13.70 12.48 -33.08
C GLU A 18 -13.95 12.81 -31.60
N ARG A 19 -13.65 11.87 -30.69
CA ARG A 19 -14.08 11.98 -29.28
C ARG A 19 -12.94 12.09 -28.28
N LEU A 20 -11.85 11.37 -28.51
CA LEU A 20 -10.85 11.12 -27.46
C LEU A 20 -9.52 11.83 -27.73
N GLU A 21 -9.08 11.92 -28.99
CA GLU A 21 -7.73 12.40 -29.33
C GLU A 21 -7.45 13.80 -28.79
N ALA A 22 -8.33 14.77 -29.04
CA ALA A 22 -8.17 16.13 -28.54
C ALA A 22 -8.53 16.27 -27.04
N PHE A 23 -9.31 15.34 -26.49
CA PHE A 23 -9.74 15.35 -25.10
C PHE A 23 -8.62 14.87 -24.16
N LEU A 24 -7.90 13.83 -24.54
CA LEU A 24 -6.88 13.20 -23.70
C LEU A 24 -5.55 13.98 -23.75
N PRO A 25 -4.85 14.14 -22.61
CA PRO A 25 -3.55 14.80 -22.60
C PRO A 25 -2.49 13.96 -23.32
N ALA A 26 -1.41 14.59 -23.77
CA ALA A 26 -0.33 13.90 -24.50
C ALA A 26 0.39 12.82 -23.67
N ARG A 27 0.44 13.00 -22.34
CA ARG A 27 1.07 12.07 -21.40
C ARG A 27 0.03 11.55 -20.42
N MET A 28 0.07 10.24 -20.15
CA MET A 28 -0.87 9.56 -19.26
C MET A 28 -0.13 8.53 -18.40
N ILE A 29 -0.68 8.23 -17.23
CA ILE A 29 -0.24 7.13 -16.39
C ILE A 29 -1.45 6.25 -16.13
N ASP A 30 -1.31 4.98 -16.50
CA ASP A 30 -2.34 3.97 -16.29
C ASP A 30 -2.02 3.21 -15.00
N ILE A 31 -2.79 3.45 -13.93
CA ILE A 31 -2.51 2.89 -12.61
C ILE A 31 -2.93 1.41 -12.47
N HIS A 32 -3.61 0.83 -13.48
CA HIS A 32 -4.25 -0.48 -13.35
C HIS A 32 -4.07 -1.33 -14.61
N THR A 33 -2.98 -2.09 -14.66
CA THR A 33 -2.72 -3.00 -15.79
C THR A 33 -2.19 -4.35 -15.34
N HIS A 34 -2.51 -5.38 -16.13
CA HIS A 34 -2.19 -6.76 -15.85
C HIS A 34 -1.21 -7.31 -16.87
N VAL A 35 -0.13 -7.93 -16.43
CA VAL A 35 0.83 -8.63 -17.30
C VAL A 35 0.97 -10.11 -16.91
N TRP A 36 1.08 -10.98 -17.91
CA TRP A 36 1.34 -12.41 -17.72
C TRP A 36 1.82 -13.08 -19.02
N ARG A 37 2.45 -14.25 -18.90
CA ARG A 37 2.82 -15.10 -20.04
C ARG A 37 2.00 -16.38 -20.07
N ARG A 38 1.87 -16.98 -21.25
CA ARG A 38 1.30 -18.31 -21.44
C ARG A 38 2.16 -19.37 -20.73
N GLY A 39 1.52 -20.38 -20.14
CA GLY A 39 2.19 -21.47 -19.43
C GLY A 39 2.01 -21.49 -17.92
N PHE A 40 1.39 -20.44 -17.35
CA PHE A 40 0.97 -20.40 -15.96
C PHE A 40 -0.49 -20.88 -15.77
N GLU A 41 -1.06 -21.68 -16.66
CA GLU A 41 -2.50 -21.97 -16.63
C GLU A 41 -2.79 -23.30 -15.93
N GLU A 42 -3.62 -23.29 -14.88
CA GLU A 42 -4.37 -24.47 -14.43
C GLU A 42 -5.88 -24.20 -14.53
N ALA A 43 -6.66 -25.26 -14.79
CA ALA A 43 -8.10 -25.19 -14.81
C ALA A 43 -8.64 -25.00 -13.38
N VAL A 44 -9.03 -23.77 -13.02
CA VAL A 44 -9.76 -23.53 -11.77
C VAL A 44 -11.16 -24.13 -11.90
N ALA A 45 -11.48 -25.11 -11.04
CA ALA A 45 -12.80 -25.72 -10.94
C ALA A 45 -13.89 -24.64 -10.75
N GLU A 46 -15.00 -24.77 -11.48
CA GLU A 46 -16.13 -23.81 -11.48
C GLU A 46 -16.60 -23.46 -10.05
N SER A 47 -16.61 -24.45 -9.14
CA SER A 47 -17.04 -24.32 -7.75
C SER A 47 -16.13 -23.46 -6.86
N ARG A 48 -14.90 -23.18 -7.28
CA ARG A 48 -13.94 -22.32 -6.55
C ARG A 48 -13.83 -20.91 -7.14
N ARG A 49 -14.61 -20.59 -8.19
CA ARG A 49 -14.57 -19.27 -8.84
C ARG A 49 -15.29 -18.23 -7.99
N ARG A 50 -14.51 -17.36 -7.36
CA ARG A 50 -15.01 -16.17 -6.64
C ARG A 50 -15.21 -14.95 -7.56
N VAL A 51 -14.94 -15.11 -8.86
CA VAL A 51 -14.93 -14.04 -9.86
C VAL A 51 -15.53 -14.47 -11.19
N VAL A 52 -15.98 -13.48 -11.97
CA VAL A 52 -16.51 -13.69 -13.32
C VAL A 52 -15.42 -14.19 -14.26
N SER A 53 -15.76 -15.10 -15.17
CA SER A 53 -14.79 -15.79 -16.02
C SER A 53 -14.54 -15.07 -17.35
N TRP A 54 -15.50 -14.28 -17.86
CA TRP A 54 -15.38 -13.64 -19.17
C TRP A 54 -14.14 -12.78 -19.42
N PRO A 55 -13.53 -12.07 -18.44
CA PRO A 55 -12.34 -11.25 -18.71
C PRO A 55 -11.17 -12.08 -19.25
N SER A 56 -11.14 -13.39 -18.92
CA SER A 56 -10.15 -14.33 -19.44
C SER A 56 -10.29 -14.62 -20.94
N ARG A 57 -11.37 -14.20 -21.59
CA ARG A 57 -11.62 -14.46 -23.02
C ARG A 57 -10.96 -13.45 -23.97
N VAL A 58 -10.40 -12.36 -23.42
CA VAL A 58 -9.94 -11.22 -24.22
C VAL A 58 -8.53 -11.43 -24.78
N ALA A 59 -7.62 -11.98 -23.97
CA ALA A 59 -6.25 -12.21 -24.37
C ALA A 59 -5.76 -13.55 -23.81
N ARG A 60 -4.98 -14.29 -24.59
CA ARG A 60 -4.38 -15.53 -24.12
C ARG A 60 -3.20 -15.21 -23.20
N ASP A 61 -2.30 -14.36 -23.62
CA ASP A 61 -1.20 -13.82 -22.84
C ASP A 61 -1.21 -12.32 -22.94
N ASN A 62 -0.52 -11.68 -22.00
CA ASN A 62 -0.29 -10.25 -22.05
C ASN A 62 1.08 -9.93 -21.49
N PRO A 63 2.17 -10.29 -22.19
CA PRO A 63 3.49 -9.86 -21.79
C PRO A 63 3.57 -8.32 -21.81
N VAL A 64 4.53 -7.76 -21.09
CA VAL A 64 4.71 -6.30 -21.01
C VAL A 64 4.89 -5.65 -22.39
N GLU A 65 5.51 -6.36 -23.35
CA GLU A 65 5.66 -5.90 -24.73
C GLU A 65 4.30 -5.71 -25.43
N ASP A 66 3.38 -6.66 -25.27
CA ASP A 66 2.03 -6.58 -25.84
C ASP A 66 1.19 -5.50 -25.17
N LEU A 67 1.39 -5.27 -23.87
CA LEU A 67 0.77 -4.16 -23.16
C LEU A 67 1.22 -2.81 -23.74
N LEU A 68 2.52 -2.62 -23.95
CA LEU A 68 3.06 -1.40 -24.55
C LEU A 68 2.58 -1.20 -26.00
N GLU A 69 2.56 -2.27 -26.79
CA GLU A 69 2.04 -2.21 -28.17
C GLU A 69 0.54 -1.89 -28.20
N THR A 70 -0.22 -2.33 -27.20
CA THR A 70 -1.63 -1.97 -27.09
C THR A 70 -1.85 -0.47 -26.95
N TYR A 71 -1.01 0.23 -26.18
CA TYR A 71 -1.11 1.68 -26.10
C TYR A 71 -0.78 2.34 -27.44
N ARG A 72 0.21 1.84 -28.19
CA ARG A 72 0.50 2.34 -29.55
C ARG A 72 -0.69 2.17 -30.50
N LEU A 73 -1.41 1.05 -30.40
CA LEU A 73 -2.54 0.74 -31.26
C LEU A 73 -3.83 1.49 -30.86
N LEU A 74 -4.12 1.59 -29.56
CA LEU A 74 -5.37 2.16 -29.04
C LEU A 74 -5.29 3.66 -28.73
N LEU A 75 -4.12 4.18 -28.38
CA LEU A 75 -3.96 5.60 -28.01
C LEU A 75 -2.87 6.25 -28.86
N PRO A 76 -3.02 6.28 -30.20
CA PRO A 76 -2.01 6.82 -31.08
C PRO A 76 -1.74 8.29 -30.74
N GLY A 77 -0.45 8.65 -30.69
CA GLY A 77 0.00 10.00 -30.33
C GLY A 77 0.06 10.29 -28.82
N LYS A 78 -0.23 9.30 -27.96
CA LYS A 78 -0.14 9.44 -26.50
C LYS A 78 1.06 8.65 -25.93
N GLU A 79 1.74 9.23 -24.95
CA GLU A 79 2.75 8.57 -24.14
C GLU A 79 2.07 8.03 -22.87
N VAL A 80 1.98 6.70 -22.73
CA VAL A 80 1.33 6.07 -21.58
C VAL A 80 2.35 5.26 -20.78
N THR A 81 2.47 5.56 -19.49
CA THR A 81 3.28 4.76 -18.55
C THR A 81 2.36 3.85 -17.74
N PRO A 82 2.43 2.51 -17.89
CA PRO A 82 1.63 1.60 -17.09
C PRO A 82 2.27 1.29 -15.73
N LEU A 83 1.44 1.23 -14.68
CA LEU A 83 1.74 0.49 -13.46
C LEU A 83 1.28 -0.96 -13.66
N ILE A 84 2.21 -1.90 -13.52
CA ILE A 84 1.99 -3.32 -13.84
C ILE A 84 1.89 -4.21 -12.60
N PHE A 85 1.02 -5.21 -12.66
CA PHE A 85 0.97 -6.32 -11.72
C PHE A 85 0.47 -7.59 -12.41
N ALA A 86 0.56 -8.73 -11.73
CA ALA A 86 0.14 -10.02 -12.27
C ALA A 86 -1.40 -10.14 -12.38
N THR A 87 -1.88 -10.97 -13.30
CA THR A 87 -3.31 -11.37 -13.35
C THR A 87 -3.54 -12.69 -12.62
N LEU A 88 -4.63 -12.81 -11.86
CA LEU A 88 -4.88 -13.99 -11.02
C LEU A 88 -5.75 -15.08 -11.64
N ASN A 89 -6.38 -14.83 -12.78
CA ASN A 89 -7.30 -15.81 -13.35
C ASN A 89 -6.57 -17.05 -13.91
N ARG A 90 -5.23 -17.08 -13.86
CA ARG A 90 -4.36 -18.01 -14.59
C ARG A 90 -2.98 -18.18 -13.95
N LEU A 91 -2.86 -18.42 -12.65
CA LEU A 91 -1.55 -18.67 -12.03
C LEU A 91 -1.63 -19.74 -10.94
N PRO A 92 -1.06 -20.95 -11.12
CA PRO A 92 -0.83 -21.91 -10.04
C PRO A 92 0.34 -21.48 -9.16
N ASP A 93 1.21 -20.60 -9.66
CA ASP A 93 2.43 -20.13 -9.00
C ASP A 93 2.46 -18.59 -8.94
N LEU A 94 2.09 -18.05 -7.77
CA LEU A 94 2.13 -16.62 -7.51
C LEU A 94 3.57 -16.09 -7.45
N GLU A 95 4.53 -16.90 -7.01
CA GLU A 95 5.93 -16.49 -6.89
C GLU A 95 6.51 -16.24 -8.27
N ALA A 96 6.33 -17.18 -9.19
CA ALA A 96 6.80 -17.03 -10.57
C ALA A 96 6.14 -15.83 -11.28
N ALA A 97 4.87 -15.55 -10.98
CA ALA A 97 4.17 -14.40 -11.51
C ALA A 97 4.72 -13.07 -10.97
N ASN A 98 4.94 -12.97 -9.66
CA ASN A 98 5.57 -11.80 -9.06
C ASN A 98 7.00 -11.61 -9.59
N GLU A 99 7.77 -12.69 -9.77
CA GLU A 99 9.11 -12.63 -10.37
C GLU A 99 9.05 -12.14 -11.83
N TYR A 100 8.06 -12.57 -12.60
CA TYR A 100 7.84 -12.08 -13.96
C TYR A 100 7.54 -10.58 -13.98
N VAL A 101 6.66 -10.10 -13.09
CA VAL A 101 6.34 -8.68 -12.95
C VAL A 101 7.58 -7.88 -12.55
N SER A 102 8.34 -8.35 -11.55
CA SER A 102 9.56 -7.69 -11.07
C SER A 102 10.59 -7.54 -12.19
N ARG A 103 10.87 -8.61 -12.94
CA ARG A 103 11.80 -8.57 -14.08
C ARG A 103 11.31 -7.66 -15.20
N SER A 104 10.02 -7.73 -15.53
CA SER A 104 9.41 -6.88 -16.57
C SER A 104 9.48 -5.40 -16.18
N ALA A 105 9.16 -5.09 -14.93
CA ALA A 105 9.24 -3.75 -14.37
C ALA A 105 10.66 -3.19 -14.42
N GLY A 106 11.66 -3.98 -13.97
CA GLY A 106 13.07 -3.59 -13.99
C GLY A 106 13.61 -3.40 -15.41
N GLY A 107 13.28 -4.29 -16.34
CA GLY A 107 13.74 -4.23 -17.73
C GLY A 107 13.17 -3.06 -18.54
N HIS A 108 11.98 -2.58 -18.17
CA HIS A 108 11.28 -1.48 -18.86
C HIS A 108 11.19 -0.18 -18.03
N ALA A 109 11.81 -0.14 -16.84
CA ALA A 109 11.73 0.96 -15.88
C ALA A 109 10.29 1.39 -15.52
N LEU A 110 9.41 0.41 -15.31
CA LEU A 110 7.99 0.62 -15.00
C LEU A 110 7.71 0.48 -13.50
N PRO A 111 6.75 1.24 -12.94
CA PRO A 111 6.24 0.99 -11.60
C PRO A 111 5.47 -0.33 -11.53
N SER A 112 5.56 -1.03 -10.41
CA SER A 112 4.90 -2.33 -10.25
C SER A 112 4.44 -2.63 -8.83
N LEU A 113 3.42 -3.47 -8.71
CA LEU A 113 2.91 -3.97 -7.44
C LEU A 113 3.13 -5.47 -7.31
N ILE A 114 3.52 -5.89 -6.11
CA ILE A 114 3.53 -7.31 -5.78
C ILE A 114 2.09 -7.78 -5.56
N PHE A 115 1.75 -8.96 -6.05
CA PHE A 115 0.51 -9.60 -5.64
C PHE A 115 0.71 -10.25 -4.27
N ALA A 116 -0.01 -9.78 -3.25
CA ALA A 116 0.21 -10.20 -1.87
C ALA A 116 -0.66 -11.39 -1.44
N GLN A 117 -0.08 -12.34 -0.69
CA GLN A 117 -0.83 -13.38 0.01
C GLN A 117 -1.14 -12.97 1.45
N PRO A 118 -2.36 -13.17 1.95
CA PRO A 118 -2.74 -12.85 3.33
C PRO A 118 -1.94 -13.61 4.39
N ALA A 119 -1.44 -14.80 4.04
CA ALA A 119 -0.65 -15.65 4.93
C ALA A 119 0.74 -15.07 5.24
N TRP A 120 1.28 -14.18 4.40
CA TRP A 120 2.59 -13.57 4.68
C TRP A 120 2.52 -12.67 5.91
N SER A 121 3.59 -12.69 6.71
CA SER A 121 3.76 -11.73 7.79
C SER A 121 3.96 -10.31 7.24
N GLY A 122 3.81 -9.28 8.09
CA GLY A 122 4.02 -7.90 7.66
C GLY A 122 5.48 -7.63 7.27
N SER A 123 6.43 -8.26 7.97
CA SER A 123 7.86 -8.19 7.62
C SER A 123 8.19 -8.89 6.32
N GLU A 124 7.58 -10.05 6.07
CA GLU A 124 7.79 -10.79 4.82
C GLU A 124 7.27 -10.01 3.62
N LEU A 125 6.07 -9.42 3.71
CA LEU A 125 5.54 -8.55 2.66
C LEU A 125 6.48 -7.37 2.38
N ASP A 126 6.96 -6.67 3.42
CA ASP A 126 7.89 -5.55 3.26
C ASP A 126 9.23 -5.96 2.63
N GLU A 127 9.76 -7.13 3.00
CA GLU A 127 10.98 -7.67 2.41
C GLU A 127 10.78 -8.03 0.93
N ARG A 128 9.67 -8.69 0.59
CA ARG A 128 9.34 -9.07 -0.79
C ARG A 128 9.13 -7.84 -1.68
N ILE A 129 8.44 -6.80 -1.18
CA ILE A 129 8.29 -5.51 -1.86
C ILE A 129 9.66 -4.92 -2.18
N ARG A 130 10.55 -4.84 -1.18
CA ARG A 130 11.90 -4.28 -1.34
C ARG A 130 12.75 -5.11 -2.31
N ALA A 131 12.77 -6.43 -2.15
CA ALA A 131 13.61 -7.33 -2.94
C ALA A 131 13.18 -7.37 -4.42
N GLY A 132 11.87 -7.32 -4.68
CA GLY A 132 11.33 -7.31 -6.04
C GLY A 132 11.25 -5.93 -6.70
N GLY A 133 11.67 -4.86 -6.01
CA GLY A 133 11.60 -3.49 -6.57
C GLY A 133 10.17 -2.95 -6.71
N PHE A 134 9.22 -3.50 -5.96
CA PHE A 134 7.83 -3.08 -6.00
C PHE A 134 7.60 -1.80 -5.19
N ILE A 135 6.57 -1.04 -5.55
CA ILE A 135 6.18 0.20 -4.86
C ILE A 135 4.99 0.02 -3.91
N GLY A 136 4.45 -1.19 -3.84
CA GLY A 136 3.28 -1.51 -3.02
C GLY A 136 2.71 -2.88 -3.36
N ALA A 137 1.45 -3.09 -2.97
CA ALA A 137 0.77 -4.37 -3.10
C ALA A 137 -0.54 -4.27 -3.89
N LYS A 138 -0.81 -5.31 -4.69
CA LYS A 138 -2.10 -5.66 -5.25
C LYS A 138 -2.68 -6.81 -4.43
N VAL A 139 -3.97 -6.73 -4.12
CA VAL A 139 -4.67 -7.75 -3.34
C VAL A 139 -6.01 -8.11 -3.99
N TYR A 140 -6.52 -9.30 -3.66
CA TYR A 140 -7.76 -9.78 -4.24
C TYR A 140 -8.47 -10.81 -3.37
N LEU A 141 -9.80 -10.79 -3.41
CA LEU A 141 -10.68 -11.66 -2.62
C LEU A 141 -10.45 -13.17 -2.86
N SER A 142 -9.89 -13.56 -4.00
CA SER A 142 -9.56 -14.96 -4.27
C SER A 142 -8.53 -15.53 -3.30
N PHE A 143 -7.75 -14.69 -2.61
CA PHE A 143 -6.78 -15.11 -1.59
C PHE A 143 -7.33 -15.12 -0.16
N ALA A 144 -8.58 -14.69 0.05
CA ALA A 144 -9.21 -14.87 1.36
C ALA A 144 -9.29 -16.38 1.69
N PRO A 145 -9.27 -16.78 2.97
CA PRO A 145 -9.34 -18.20 3.35
C PRO A 145 -10.47 -18.96 2.65
N ASP A 146 -10.19 -20.19 2.17
CA ASP A 146 -11.12 -20.99 1.36
C ASP A 146 -12.43 -21.33 2.07
N TYR A 147 -12.42 -21.41 3.40
CA TYR A 147 -13.60 -21.70 4.21
C TYR A 147 -14.61 -20.53 4.27
N LEU A 148 -14.23 -19.32 3.87
CA LEU A 148 -15.13 -18.16 3.86
C LEU A 148 -16.04 -18.20 2.63
N PRO A 149 -17.38 -18.08 2.82
CA PRO A 149 -18.30 -17.86 1.71
C PRO A 149 -17.96 -16.60 0.91
N ALA A 150 -18.09 -16.65 -0.41
CA ALA A 150 -17.62 -15.59 -1.30
C ALA A 150 -18.32 -14.23 -1.06
N ASP A 151 -19.57 -14.27 -0.61
CA ASP A 151 -20.40 -13.12 -0.25
C ASP A 151 -20.13 -12.59 1.17
N GLU A 152 -19.45 -13.37 2.01
CA GLU A 152 -19.05 -12.98 3.36
C GLU A 152 -17.67 -12.34 3.45
N ILE A 153 -16.80 -12.56 2.45
CA ILE A 153 -15.43 -12.01 2.40
C ILE A 153 -15.44 -10.49 2.62
N ARG A 154 -14.54 -10.03 3.48
CA ARG A 154 -14.31 -8.63 3.86
C ARG A 154 -12.92 -8.19 3.42
N ILE A 155 -12.67 -6.88 3.41
CA ILE A 155 -11.39 -6.31 2.95
C ILE A 155 -10.23 -6.93 3.75
N PHE A 156 -10.35 -6.96 5.09
CA PHE A 156 -9.29 -7.46 5.96
C PHE A 156 -9.06 -8.97 5.91
N ASP A 157 -9.92 -9.74 5.22
CA ASP A 157 -9.71 -11.19 5.05
C ASP A 157 -8.65 -11.50 3.99
N PHE A 158 -8.40 -10.56 3.07
CA PHE A 158 -7.38 -10.70 2.02
C PHE A 158 -6.34 -9.57 2.00
N ILE A 159 -6.42 -8.63 2.93
CA ILE A 159 -5.34 -7.72 3.30
C ILE A 159 -5.38 -7.47 4.83
N PRO A 160 -4.81 -8.39 5.63
CA PRO A 160 -4.97 -8.38 7.08
C PRO A 160 -4.25 -7.19 7.76
N PRO A 161 -4.65 -6.82 8.99
CA PRO A 161 -4.12 -5.65 9.69
C PRO A 161 -2.59 -5.58 9.78
N HIS A 162 -1.91 -6.71 10.00
CA HIS A 162 -0.44 -6.75 10.10
C HIS A 162 0.26 -6.36 8.78
N GLN A 163 -0.35 -6.66 7.63
CA GLN A 163 0.15 -6.22 6.33
C GLN A 163 -0.17 -4.75 6.05
N LEU A 164 -1.36 -4.28 6.45
CA LEU A 164 -1.72 -2.85 6.37
C LEU A 164 -0.76 -1.98 7.20
N GLU A 165 -0.41 -2.43 8.41
CA GLU A 165 0.59 -1.77 9.26
C GLU A 165 1.97 -1.71 8.60
N ALA A 166 2.38 -2.78 7.91
CA ALA A 166 3.65 -2.83 7.20
C ALA A 166 3.67 -1.85 6.00
N LEU A 167 2.61 -1.83 5.20
CA LEU A 167 2.46 -0.92 4.06
C LEU A 167 2.38 0.54 4.52
N ASP A 168 1.61 0.85 5.57
CA ASP A 168 1.53 2.19 6.16
C ASP A 168 2.89 2.67 6.65
N ARG A 169 3.64 1.81 7.35
CA ARG A 169 4.96 2.15 7.91
C ARG A 169 5.92 2.70 6.85
N ARG A 170 5.77 2.23 5.61
CA ARG A 170 6.62 2.59 4.47
C ARG A 170 5.92 3.49 3.46
N GLY A 171 4.69 3.95 3.75
CA GLY A 171 3.92 4.81 2.85
C GLY A 171 3.67 4.18 1.48
N ARG A 172 3.36 2.88 1.44
CA ARG A 172 3.24 2.13 0.19
C ARG A 172 1.86 2.26 -0.46
N LEU A 173 1.80 1.92 -1.74
CA LEU A 173 0.55 1.79 -2.48
C LEU A 173 -0.17 0.48 -2.15
N LEU A 174 -1.49 0.53 -1.99
CA LEU A 174 -2.39 -0.63 -1.97
C LEU A 174 -3.45 -0.45 -3.06
N MET A 175 -3.43 -1.33 -4.04
CA MET A 175 -4.48 -1.43 -5.06
C MET A 175 -5.55 -2.42 -4.59
N LEU A 176 -6.75 -1.91 -4.29
CA LEU A 176 -7.79 -2.61 -3.54
C LEU A 176 -9.06 -2.85 -4.37
N HIS A 177 -9.39 -4.11 -4.59
CA HIS A 177 -10.70 -4.54 -5.11
C HIS A 177 -11.69 -4.77 -3.97
N LEU A 178 -12.91 -4.22 -4.09
CA LEU A 178 -13.94 -4.42 -3.06
C LEU A 178 -14.61 -5.81 -3.17
N PRO A 179 -14.74 -6.54 -2.04
CA PRO A 179 -15.44 -7.83 -1.96
C PRO A 179 -16.95 -7.62 -1.82
N ARG A 180 -17.68 -8.68 -1.45
CA ARG A 180 -19.15 -8.72 -1.19
C ARG A 180 -20.05 -8.41 -2.38
N PRO A 181 -21.29 -8.91 -2.47
CA PRO A 181 -22.16 -8.65 -3.60
C PRO A 181 -22.54 -7.17 -3.75
N GLY A 182 -22.68 -6.44 -2.64
CA GLY A 182 -23.03 -5.01 -2.66
C GLY A 182 -21.89 -4.08 -3.08
N ARG A 183 -20.65 -4.56 -3.18
CA ARG A 183 -19.47 -3.80 -3.66
C ARG A 183 -19.36 -2.41 -3.00
N LEU A 184 -19.35 -1.32 -3.77
CA LEU A 184 -19.19 0.05 -3.28
C LEU A 184 -20.24 0.43 -2.21
N LYS A 185 -21.51 0.12 -2.43
CA LYS A 185 -22.60 0.45 -1.49
C LYS A 185 -22.70 -0.48 -0.28
N ASP A 186 -21.93 -1.55 -0.23
CA ASP A 186 -22.01 -2.50 0.89
C ASP A 186 -21.58 -1.81 2.20
N PRO A 187 -22.40 -1.83 3.26
CA PRO A 187 -22.10 -1.11 4.49
C PRO A 187 -20.82 -1.61 5.20
N VAL A 188 -20.46 -2.88 5.04
CA VAL A 188 -19.22 -3.44 5.62
C VAL A 188 -18.01 -2.89 4.86
N ASN A 189 -18.08 -2.84 3.53
CA ASN A 189 -17.00 -2.25 2.72
C ASN A 189 -16.83 -0.77 3.04
N LEU A 190 -17.92 0.00 3.14
CA LEU A 190 -17.86 1.42 3.52
C LEU A 190 -17.23 1.62 4.91
N ALA A 191 -17.65 0.83 5.91
CA ALA A 191 -17.08 0.90 7.25
C ALA A 191 -15.57 0.60 7.25
N GLN A 192 -15.13 -0.44 6.51
CA GLN A 192 -13.72 -0.80 6.43
C GLN A 192 -12.88 0.20 5.62
N LEU A 193 -13.44 0.85 4.61
CA LEU A 193 -12.77 1.95 3.90
C LEU A 193 -12.57 3.16 4.83
N LEU A 194 -13.56 3.51 5.66
CA LEU A 194 -13.40 4.56 6.67
C LEU A 194 -12.38 4.17 7.74
N GLU A 195 -12.34 2.90 8.13
CA GLU A 195 -11.31 2.38 9.04
C GLU A 195 -9.91 2.48 8.44
N LEU A 196 -9.75 2.13 7.16
CA LEU A 196 -8.49 2.27 6.44
C LEU A 196 -8.01 3.72 6.43
N GLU A 197 -8.90 4.65 6.05
CA GLU A 197 -8.64 6.09 6.07
C GLU A 197 -8.18 6.53 7.48
N ALA A 198 -8.88 6.13 8.54
CA ALA A 198 -8.59 6.59 9.90
C ALA A 198 -7.30 5.99 10.51
N ARG A 199 -7.03 4.70 10.27
CA ARG A 199 -5.97 3.95 10.97
C ARG A 199 -4.63 3.96 10.26
N TYR A 200 -4.60 4.12 8.93
CA TYR A 200 -3.39 4.00 8.11
C TYR A 200 -3.14 5.29 7.32
N PRO A 201 -2.76 6.39 7.98
CA PRO A 201 -2.69 7.72 7.36
C PRO A 201 -1.58 7.88 6.31
N ARG A 202 -0.58 6.99 6.27
CA ARG A 202 0.49 7.00 5.28
C ARG A 202 0.25 6.01 4.14
N LEU A 203 -0.58 4.99 4.36
CA LEU A 203 -0.97 4.05 3.32
C LEU A 203 -1.70 4.80 2.19
N ARG A 204 -1.29 4.58 0.95
CA ARG A 204 -1.98 5.11 -0.23
C ARG A 204 -2.91 4.03 -0.77
N VAL A 205 -4.21 4.18 -0.55
CA VAL A 205 -5.21 3.20 -1.01
C VAL A 205 -5.86 3.70 -2.30
N VAL A 206 -5.80 2.87 -3.35
CA VAL A 206 -6.56 3.06 -4.59
C VAL A 206 -7.68 2.03 -4.62
N VAL A 207 -8.92 2.51 -4.56
CA VAL A 207 -10.13 1.68 -4.70
C VAL A 207 -10.39 1.47 -6.19
N ALA A 208 -10.25 0.22 -6.63
CA ALA A 208 -10.32 -0.14 -8.03
C ALA A 208 -11.73 -0.05 -8.62
N HIS A 209 -11.83 0.34 -9.90
CA HIS A 209 -13.06 0.38 -10.69
C HIS A 209 -14.19 1.22 -10.07
N VAL A 210 -13.84 2.30 -9.36
CA VAL A 210 -14.80 3.09 -8.58
C VAL A 210 -15.54 2.20 -7.56
N GLY A 211 -14.81 1.31 -6.90
CA GLY A 211 -15.39 0.33 -5.98
C GLY A 211 -16.30 -0.69 -6.65
N ARG A 212 -16.14 -0.89 -7.96
CA ARG A 212 -16.94 -1.80 -8.81
C ARG A 212 -18.41 -1.40 -8.91
N ALA A 213 -18.67 -0.09 -8.90
CA ALA A 213 -19.99 0.47 -9.18
C ALA A 213 -20.18 0.61 -10.69
N TYR A 214 -20.71 -0.43 -11.34
CA TYR A 214 -20.85 -0.46 -12.80
C TYR A 214 -22.21 0.07 -13.27
N CYS A 215 -23.22 0.02 -12.39
CA CYS A 215 -24.54 0.58 -12.61
C CYS A 215 -24.90 1.65 -11.57
N PRO A 216 -25.86 2.56 -11.87
CA PRO A 216 -26.28 3.58 -10.91
C PRO A 216 -26.73 3.00 -9.57
N GLU A 217 -27.37 1.83 -9.59
CA GLU A 217 -27.86 1.12 -8.42
C GLU A 217 -26.73 0.64 -7.49
N ASP A 218 -25.50 0.53 -7.98
CA ASP A 218 -24.33 0.11 -7.18
C ASP A 218 -23.78 1.23 -6.28
N VAL A 219 -24.17 2.49 -6.55
CA VAL A 219 -23.67 3.66 -5.80
C VAL A 219 -24.28 3.74 -4.40
N GLY A 220 -25.61 3.59 -4.29
CA GLY A 220 -26.31 3.72 -3.00
C GLY A 220 -25.88 4.97 -2.21
N PRO A 221 -25.66 4.89 -0.88
CA PRO A 221 -25.19 6.01 -0.07
C PRO A 221 -23.66 6.21 -0.10
N ALA A 222 -22.93 5.44 -0.92
CA ALA A 222 -21.48 5.31 -0.78
C ALA A 222 -20.74 6.65 -0.90
N PHE A 223 -21.11 7.48 -1.87
CA PHE A 223 -20.41 8.74 -2.10
C PHE A 223 -20.75 9.82 -1.06
N GLU A 224 -21.90 9.76 -0.39
CA GLU A 224 -22.20 10.61 0.77
C GLU A 224 -21.27 10.26 1.94
N VAL A 225 -21.05 8.96 2.15
CA VAL A 225 -20.14 8.46 3.19
C VAL A 225 -18.67 8.77 2.85
N LEU A 226 -18.24 8.46 1.63
CA LEU A 226 -16.85 8.55 1.20
C LEU A 226 -16.40 9.99 0.93
N ALA A 227 -17.31 10.96 0.75
CA ALA A 227 -16.98 12.38 0.70
C ALA A 227 -16.26 12.88 1.97
N SER A 228 -16.46 12.21 3.12
CA SER A 228 -15.77 12.54 4.38
C SER A 228 -14.29 12.13 4.39
N THR A 229 -13.88 11.24 3.48
CA THR A 229 -12.48 10.77 3.37
C THR A 229 -11.62 11.81 2.66
N ARG A 230 -10.32 11.81 2.95
CA ARG A 230 -9.37 12.78 2.39
C ARG A 230 -8.25 12.15 1.58
N ARG A 231 -7.90 10.88 1.84
CA ARG A 231 -6.74 10.22 1.22
C ARG A 231 -7.10 9.08 0.27
N LEU A 232 -8.27 8.46 0.43
CA LEU A 232 -8.71 7.43 -0.51
C LEU A 232 -8.74 7.95 -1.94
N LEU A 233 -8.11 7.20 -2.84
CA LEU A 233 -8.06 7.42 -4.27
C LEU A 233 -8.94 6.38 -4.98
N PHE A 234 -9.39 6.70 -6.19
CA PHE A 234 -10.25 5.82 -7.00
C PHE A 234 -9.74 5.77 -8.43
N ASP A 235 -9.55 4.57 -8.97
CA ASP A 235 -9.35 4.44 -10.42
C ASP A 235 -10.69 4.23 -11.15
N ILE A 236 -10.76 4.66 -12.41
CA ILE A 236 -11.95 4.55 -13.26
C ILE A 236 -12.01 3.27 -14.10
N SER A 237 -11.08 2.34 -13.89
CA SER A 237 -10.82 1.24 -14.81
C SER A 237 -12.01 0.30 -15.00
N ALA A 238 -12.10 -0.32 -16.17
CA ALA A 238 -13.15 -1.22 -16.61
C ALA A 238 -14.58 -0.74 -16.27
N ASN A 239 -14.85 0.56 -16.40
CA ASN A 239 -16.14 1.15 -16.10
C ASN A 239 -16.57 2.16 -17.18
N THR A 240 -17.79 2.06 -17.68
CA THR A 240 -18.30 2.90 -18.78
C THR A 240 -19.46 3.79 -18.34
N ASN A 241 -19.67 3.95 -17.03
CA ASN A 241 -20.83 4.63 -16.51
C ASN A 241 -20.53 6.11 -16.20
N ALA A 242 -20.84 6.98 -17.15
CA ALA A 242 -20.61 8.42 -17.02
C ALA A 242 -21.32 9.03 -15.79
N TRP A 243 -22.51 8.55 -15.44
CA TRP A 243 -23.23 9.03 -14.27
C TRP A 243 -22.50 8.66 -12.97
N VAL A 244 -22.00 7.42 -12.86
CA VAL A 244 -21.19 6.98 -11.70
C VAL A 244 -19.93 7.83 -11.59
N PHE A 245 -19.21 8.06 -12.69
CA PHE A 245 -18.03 8.93 -12.71
C PHE A 245 -18.35 10.37 -12.31
N GLU A 246 -19.48 10.91 -12.75
CA GLU A 246 -19.93 12.25 -12.36
C GLU A 246 -20.18 12.31 -10.84
N ARG A 247 -20.87 11.30 -10.28
CA ARG A 247 -21.10 11.22 -8.83
C ARG A 247 -19.80 11.10 -8.04
N LEU A 248 -18.85 10.29 -8.52
CA LEU A 248 -17.51 10.17 -7.94
C LEU A 248 -16.83 11.54 -7.92
N LEU A 249 -16.69 12.20 -9.08
CA LEU A 249 -15.99 13.49 -9.20
C LEU A 249 -16.59 14.57 -8.29
N ARG A 250 -17.93 14.62 -8.19
CA ARG A 250 -18.61 15.57 -7.28
C ARG A 250 -18.36 15.27 -5.81
N ALA A 251 -18.22 14.00 -5.44
CA ALA A 251 -18.07 13.59 -4.06
C ALA A 251 -16.63 13.69 -3.56
N VAL A 252 -15.65 13.37 -4.41
CA VAL A 252 -14.25 13.24 -3.99
C VAL A 252 -13.28 14.23 -4.61
N GLY A 253 -13.72 14.98 -5.62
CA GLY A 253 -12.87 15.91 -6.38
C GLY A 253 -11.99 15.18 -7.42
N PRO A 254 -11.60 15.87 -8.51
CA PRO A 254 -10.76 15.28 -9.56
C PRO A 254 -9.37 14.90 -9.07
N GLU A 255 -8.85 15.51 -8.01
CA GLU A 255 -7.53 15.23 -7.42
C GLU A 255 -7.40 13.85 -6.76
N ARG A 256 -8.53 13.18 -6.50
CA ARG A 256 -8.57 11.82 -5.93
C ARG A 256 -9.00 10.74 -6.92
N VAL A 257 -9.15 11.10 -8.19
CA VAL A 257 -9.50 10.18 -9.27
C VAL A 257 -8.29 9.94 -10.17
N LEU A 258 -8.08 8.69 -10.54
CA LEU A 258 -6.95 8.22 -11.34
C LEU A 258 -7.45 7.54 -12.61
N PHE A 259 -6.75 7.74 -13.72
CA PHE A 259 -6.88 6.86 -14.87
C PHE A 259 -6.25 5.50 -14.58
N GLY A 260 -7.01 4.44 -14.86
CA GLY A 260 -6.52 3.08 -14.98
C GLY A 260 -7.37 2.39 -16.03
N SER A 261 -6.83 1.45 -16.81
CA SER A 261 -7.57 0.84 -17.93
C SER A 261 -8.05 -0.58 -17.67
N ASP A 262 -7.48 -1.31 -16.71
CA ASP A 262 -7.67 -2.76 -16.56
C ASP A 262 -7.19 -3.55 -17.79
N LEU A 263 -6.25 -3.00 -18.58
CA LEU A 263 -5.71 -3.71 -19.73
C LEU A 263 -5.07 -5.05 -19.30
N PRO A 264 -5.26 -6.12 -20.09
CA PRO A 264 -5.79 -6.13 -21.45
C PRO A 264 -7.30 -6.36 -21.54
N ILE A 265 -8.04 -6.41 -20.43
CA ILE A 265 -9.47 -6.74 -20.41
C ILE A 265 -10.25 -5.74 -21.28
N THR A 266 -9.85 -4.47 -21.24
CA THR A 266 -10.46 -3.38 -22.02
C THR A 266 -10.10 -3.37 -23.51
N ARG A 267 -9.34 -4.37 -24.01
CA ARG A 267 -9.27 -4.68 -25.46
C ARG A 267 -10.56 -5.33 -25.98
N MET A 268 -11.47 -5.72 -25.10
CA MET A 268 -12.76 -6.27 -25.52
C MET A 268 -13.52 -5.26 -26.37
N ARG A 269 -14.10 -5.71 -27.48
CA ARG A 269 -15.02 -4.97 -28.32
C ARG A 269 -16.42 -5.13 -27.77
N MET A 270 -16.97 -4.07 -27.19
CA MET A 270 -18.23 -4.14 -26.46
C MET A 270 -18.86 -2.77 -26.27
N ARG A 271 -20.13 -2.78 -25.87
CA ARG A 271 -20.82 -1.65 -25.23
C ARG A 271 -21.49 -2.16 -23.98
N ARG A 272 -21.30 -1.51 -22.84
CA ARG A 272 -21.96 -1.93 -21.60
C ARG A 272 -23.27 -1.19 -21.39
N ILE A 273 -24.29 -1.93 -20.96
CA ILE A 273 -25.59 -1.44 -20.53
C ILE A 273 -25.88 -1.90 -19.11
N CYS A 274 -26.90 -1.30 -18.48
CA CYS A 274 -27.42 -1.71 -17.18
C CYS A 274 -28.89 -2.10 -17.31
N GLU A 275 -29.24 -3.29 -16.84
CA GLU A 275 -30.61 -3.81 -16.82
C GLU A 275 -30.90 -4.36 -15.41
N GLY A 276 -31.87 -3.76 -14.71
CA GLY A 276 -32.28 -4.20 -13.37
C GLY A 276 -31.14 -4.18 -12.33
N GLY A 277 -30.29 -3.15 -12.35
CA GLY A 277 -29.13 -3.04 -11.45
C GLY A 277 -27.97 -3.99 -11.77
N ARG A 278 -27.95 -4.59 -12.96
CA ARG A 278 -26.88 -5.49 -13.40
C ARG A 278 -26.28 -5.02 -14.72
N TYR A 279 -24.96 -5.00 -14.80
CA TYR A 279 -24.29 -4.66 -16.05
C TYR A 279 -24.32 -5.83 -17.03
N ILE A 280 -24.42 -5.52 -18.33
CA ILE A 280 -24.33 -6.47 -19.43
C ILE A 280 -23.43 -5.86 -20.50
N ASN A 281 -22.38 -6.55 -20.90
CA ASN A 281 -21.54 -6.17 -22.01
C ASN A 281 -22.13 -6.76 -23.30
N LEU A 282 -22.63 -5.90 -24.18
CA LEU A 282 -23.03 -6.27 -25.52
C LEU A 282 -21.77 -6.50 -26.35
N VAL A 283 -21.61 -7.69 -26.93
CA VAL A 283 -20.42 -8.10 -27.69
C VAL A 283 -20.81 -8.59 -29.09
N PRO A 284 -19.93 -8.51 -30.11
CA PRO A 284 -20.20 -9.09 -31.42
C PRO A 284 -20.39 -10.60 -31.33
N ALA A 285 -21.41 -11.13 -31.97
CA ALA A 285 -21.69 -12.57 -32.01
C ALA A 285 -20.48 -13.39 -32.51
N GLY A 286 -20.15 -14.46 -31.80
CA GLY A 286 -19.08 -15.40 -32.11
C GLY A 286 -17.66 -14.93 -31.79
N LEU A 287 -17.44 -13.65 -31.46
CA LEU A 287 -16.08 -13.11 -31.28
C LEU A 287 -15.36 -13.65 -30.03
N TYR A 288 -16.09 -13.96 -28.96
CA TYR A 288 -15.53 -14.38 -27.66
C TYR A 288 -15.88 -15.84 -27.29
N GLY A 289 -16.17 -16.66 -28.31
CA GLY A 289 -16.70 -18.01 -28.14
C GLY A 289 -18.13 -18.01 -27.61
N ASP A 290 -18.59 -19.16 -27.09
CA ASP A 290 -19.93 -19.25 -26.50
C ASP A 290 -20.00 -18.47 -25.18
N VAL A 291 -20.93 -17.51 -25.12
CA VAL A 291 -21.20 -16.63 -23.98
C VAL A 291 -22.60 -16.81 -23.41
N SER A 292 -23.40 -17.74 -23.93
CA SER A 292 -24.82 -17.93 -23.57
C SER A 292 -25.04 -18.22 -22.07
N GLY A 293 -24.05 -18.80 -21.40
CA GLY A 293 -24.07 -19.06 -19.96
C GLY A 293 -23.57 -17.92 -19.07
N ASP A 294 -23.01 -16.83 -19.61
CA ASP A 294 -22.54 -15.71 -18.78
C ASP A 294 -23.64 -14.65 -18.67
N PRO A 295 -24.18 -14.37 -17.48
CA PRO A 295 -25.24 -13.39 -17.34
C PRO A 295 -24.80 -11.99 -17.79
N ASN A 296 -23.51 -11.66 -17.67
CA ASN A 296 -22.99 -10.33 -17.94
C ASN A 296 -22.54 -10.12 -19.40
N LEU A 297 -22.75 -11.09 -20.28
CA LEU A 297 -22.48 -10.97 -21.71
C LEU A 297 -23.77 -11.19 -22.51
N ARG A 298 -23.93 -10.43 -23.59
CA ARG A 298 -25.00 -10.65 -24.57
C ARG A 298 -24.46 -10.41 -25.96
N GLU A 299 -24.69 -11.37 -26.85
CA GLU A 299 -24.29 -11.20 -28.25
C GLU A 299 -25.26 -10.31 -29.01
N VAL A 300 -24.71 -9.49 -29.90
CA VAL A 300 -25.45 -8.68 -30.87
C VAL A 300 -24.88 -8.92 -32.27
N SER A 301 -25.70 -8.69 -33.29
CA SER A 301 -25.38 -8.95 -34.69
C SER A 301 -25.75 -7.75 -35.58
N GLY A 302 -25.27 -7.78 -36.83
CA GLY A 302 -25.61 -6.76 -37.83
C GLY A 302 -25.10 -5.37 -37.47
N PRO A 303 -25.85 -4.29 -37.83
CA PRO A 303 -25.38 -2.91 -37.66
C PRO A 303 -25.05 -2.52 -36.22
N GLU A 304 -25.66 -3.15 -35.20
CA GLU A 304 -25.29 -2.88 -33.81
C GLU A 304 -23.89 -3.41 -33.48
N ALA A 305 -23.57 -4.64 -33.90
CA ALA A 305 -22.27 -5.25 -33.68
C ALA A 305 -21.13 -4.50 -34.40
N GLU A 306 -21.42 -4.00 -35.61
CA GLU A 306 -20.48 -3.23 -36.42
C GLU A 306 -20.07 -1.91 -35.73
N ARG A 307 -21.02 -1.27 -35.03
CA ARG A 307 -20.81 0.00 -34.30
C ARG A 307 -20.09 -0.13 -32.96
N LEU A 308 -19.96 -1.34 -32.41
CA LEU A 308 -19.23 -1.53 -31.15
C LEU A 308 -17.77 -1.04 -31.31
N THR A 309 -17.12 -0.66 -30.22
CA THR A 309 -15.69 -0.31 -30.23
C THR A 309 -15.00 -0.92 -29.03
N PHE A 310 -13.74 -0.58 -28.78
CA PHE A 310 -13.01 -1.04 -27.61
C PHE A 310 -13.66 -0.55 -26.31
N PHE A 311 -13.73 -1.43 -25.33
CA PHE A 311 -14.17 -1.13 -23.99
C PHE A 311 -13.37 0.04 -23.39
N LEU A 312 -12.06 0.11 -23.66
CA LEU A 312 -11.25 1.25 -23.26
C LEU A 312 -11.80 2.59 -23.80
N TYR A 313 -12.30 2.63 -25.03
CA TYR A 313 -12.86 3.85 -25.61
C TYR A 313 -14.21 4.21 -25.00
N GLU A 314 -15.05 3.23 -24.71
CA GLU A 314 -16.31 3.43 -23.97
C GLU A 314 -16.07 3.95 -22.55
N GLU A 315 -15.04 3.47 -21.86
CA GLU A 315 -14.60 3.98 -20.55
C GLU A 315 -14.13 5.44 -20.64
N LEU A 316 -13.21 5.74 -21.57
CA LEU A 316 -12.66 7.08 -21.75
C LEU A 316 -13.73 8.08 -22.21
N ASP A 317 -14.69 7.67 -23.04
CA ASP A 317 -15.82 8.50 -23.45
C ASP A 317 -16.79 8.74 -22.29
N ALA A 318 -17.02 7.74 -21.44
CA ALA A 318 -17.81 7.92 -20.22
C ALA A 318 -17.15 8.91 -19.26
N PHE A 319 -15.83 8.84 -19.09
CA PHE A 319 -15.07 9.84 -18.32
C PHE A 319 -15.17 11.22 -18.97
N ARG A 320 -15.03 11.33 -20.30
CA ARG A 320 -15.20 12.59 -21.04
C ARG A 320 -16.57 13.23 -20.80
N GLN A 321 -17.64 12.43 -20.81
CA GLN A 321 -18.99 12.91 -20.54
C GLN A 321 -19.12 13.39 -19.09
N ALA A 322 -18.61 12.63 -18.11
CA ALA A 322 -18.61 13.01 -16.71
C ALA A 322 -17.80 14.29 -16.43
N ALA A 323 -16.60 14.39 -17.01
CA ALA A 323 -15.73 15.55 -16.92
C ALA A 323 -16.43 16.82 -17.43
N ARG A 324 -17.13 16.73 -18.56
CA ARG A 324 -17.96 17.84 -19.07
C ARG A 324 -19.11 18.18 -18.12
N ALA A 325 -19.79 17.19 -17.56
CA ALA A 325 -20.92 17.39 -16.65
C ALA A 325 -20.53 18.08 -15.32
N VAL A 326 -19.30 17.89 -14.84
CA VAL A 326 -18.78 18.60 -13.67
C VAL A 326 -17.97 19.85 -14.01
N GLY A 327 -17.76 20.14 -15.30
CA GLY A 327 -17.02 21.32 -15.76
C GLY A 327 -15.50 21.24 -15.57
N LEU A 328 -14.89 20.05 -15.69
CA LEU A 328 -13.42 19.95 -15.70
C LEU A 328 -12.86 20.62 -16.95
N ASP A 329 -11.85 21.47 -16.74
CA ASP A 329 -11.02 22.00 -17.81
C ASP A 329 -9.90 21.01 -18.19
N SER A 330 -9.05 21.43 -19.13
CA SER A 330 -7.89 20.64 -19.56
C SER A 330 -6.94 20.29 -18.41
N GLY A 331 -6.78 21.17 -17.42
CA GLY A 331 -5.95 20.93 -16.24
C GLY A 331 -6.55 19.87 -15.31
N GLY A 332 -7.87 19.82 -15.16
CA GLY A 332 -8.58 18.78 -14.42
C GLY A 332 -8.53 17.41 -15.12
N ILE A 333 -8.63 17.39 -16.45
CA ILE A 333 -8.49 16.17 -17.25
C ILE A 333 -7.06 15.62 -17.13
N GLU A 334 -6.05 16.48 -17.27
CA GLU A 334 -4.64 16.13 -17.07
C GLU A 334 -4.35 15.68 -15.63
N ALA A 335 -5.08 16.21 -14.64
CA ALA A 335 -5.01 15.74 -13.25
C ALA A 335 -5.31 14.24 -13.16
N VAL A 336 -6.48 13.84 -13.65
CA VAL A 336 -6.98 12.47 -13.56
C VAL A 336 -6.13 11.52 -14.41
N CYS A 337 -5.78 11.92 -15.63
CA CYS A 337 -5.04 11.07 -16.57
C CYS A 337 -3.54 10.96 -16.29
N TYR A 338 -2.93 11.91 -15.58
CA TYR A 338 -1.48 11.96 -15.40
C TYR A 338 -1.03 12.44 -14.02
N ARG A 339 -1.30 13.70 -13.66
CA ARG A 339 -0.62 14.36 -12.54
C ARG A 339 -0.90 13.69 -11.19
N ASN A 340 -2.12 13.24 -10.93
CA ASN A 340 -2.47 12.58 -9.68
C ASN A 340 -1.69 11.28 -9.50
N ALA A 341 -1.60 10.46 -10.56
CA ALA A 341 -0.83 9.23 -10.55
C ALA A 341 0.68 9.50 -10.47
N ARG A 342 1.19 10.53 -11.15
CA ARG A 342 2.60 10.95 -11.04
C ARG A 342 2.96 11.29 -9.60
N ASN A 343 2.18 12.16 -8.96
CA ASN A 343 2.39 12.55 -7.57
C ASN A 343 2.34 11.34 -6.64
N LEU A 344 1.36 10.45 -6.84
CA LEU A 344 1.25 9.21 -6.08
C LEU A 344 2.50 8.34 -6.23
N LEU A 345 2.98 8.12 -7.46
CA LEU A 345 4.16 7.33 -7.73
C LEU A 345 5.41 7.94 -7.10
N ASP A 346 5.60 9.25 -7.22
CA ASP A 346 6.73 9.96 -6.62
C ASP A 346 6.70 9.85 -5.07
N GLU A 347 5.51 9.94 -4.47
CA GLU A 347 5.31 9.75 -3.02
C GLU A 347 5.69 8.33 -2.55
N VAL A 348 5.24 7.28 -3.24
CA VAL A 348 5.45 5.88 -2.80
C VAL A 348 6.81 5.30 -3.20
N SER A 349 7.44 5.88 -4.22
CA SER A 349 8.80 5.57 -4.67
C SER A 349 9.88 6.36 -3.92
N ALA A 350 9.50 7.40 -3.18
CA ALA A 350 10.42 8.11 -2.31
C ALA A 350 11.10 7.11 -1.35
N THR A 351 12.43 7.20 -1.26
CA THR A 351 13.20 6.34 -0.35
C THR A 351 12.62 6.48 1.07
N PRO A 352 12.34 5.38 1.80
CA PRO A 352 11.83 5.45 3.16
C PRO A 352 12.71 6.39 3.98
N ARG A 353 12.10 7.38 4.65
CA ARG A 353 12.87 8.32 5.47
C ARG A 353 13.67 7.51 6.49
N PRO A 354 15.00 7.67 6.58
CA PRO A 354 15.80 6.93 7.54
C PRO A 354 15.28 7.20 8.95
N GLN A 355 15.50 6.29 9.91
CA GLN A 355 15.18 6.60 11.30
C GLN A 355 16.02 7.80 11.78
N LEU A 356 15.48 8.58 12.72
CA LEU A 356 16.27 9.58 13.42
C LEU A 356 17.37 8.87 14.19
N GLN A 357 18.61 9.29 13.99
CA GLN A 357 19.73 8.83 14.79
C GLN A 357 20.01 9.85 15.88
N MET A 358 20.27 9.36 17.09
CA MET A 358 20.71 10.18 18.22
C MET A 358 21.96 9.57 18.84
N VAL A 359 22.84 10.43 19.35
CA VAL A 359 24.07 10.03 20.05
C VAL A 359 24.06 10.55 21.48
N TRP A 360 24.56 9.74 22.41
CA TRP A 360 24.60 10.14 23.81
C TRP A 360 25.79 11.04 24.09
N ARG A 361 25.53 12.22 24.68
CA ARG A 361 26.54 13.22 25.06
C ARG A 361 26.40 13.67 26.52
N GLY A 362 25.62 12.95 27.31
CA GLY A 362 25.49 13.24 28.73
C GLY A 362 26.76 12.90 29.50
N ASP A 363 27.04 13.64 30.58
CA ASP A 363 28.21 13.36 31.44
C ASP A 363 27.97 12.14 32.33
N ARG A 364 26.74 12.03 32.88
CA ARG A 364 26.37 10.98 33.81
C ARG A 364 24.92 10.57 33.61
N PRO A 365 24.62 9.26 33.57
CA PRO A 365 23.26 8.78 33.46
C PRO A 365 22.51 9.06 34.77
N GLU A 366 21.28 9.54 34.62
CA GLU A 366 20.37 9.81 35.71
C GLU A 366 20.08 8.56 36.54
N ARG A 367 19.56 8.78 37.76
CA ARG A 367 19.00 7.71 38.60
C ARG A 367 17.55 8.04 38.96
N PRO A 368 16.60 7.89 38.02
CA PRO A 368 15.19 8.12 38.31
C PRO A 368 14.74 7.23 39.48
N ARG A 369 13.89 7.78 40.36
CA ARG A 369 13.27 7.02 41.45
C ARG A 369 12.44 5.89 40.84
N ARG A 370 12.73 4.65 41.24
CA ARG A 370 11.91 3.49 40.86
C ARG A 370 10.68 3.41 41.76
N PRO A 371 9.46 3.35 41.22
CA PRO A 371 8.28 3.07 42.04
C PRO A 371 8.37 1.66 42.65
N ASP A 372 7.95 1.50 43.90
CA ASP A 372 8.12 0.25 44.65
C ASP A 372 7.41 -0.96 44.01
N ARG A 373 6.31 -0.70 43.28
CA ARG A 373 5.56 -1.68 42.47
C ARG A 373 6.42 -2.43 41.45
N TYR A 374 7.56 -1.88 41.06
CA TYR A 374 8.40 -2.43 39.99
C TYR A 374 9.75 -2.90 40.50
N ARG A 375 10.23 -3.99 39.90
CA ARG A 375 11.60 -4.48 40.04
C ARG A 375 12.31 -4.32 38.69
N LEU A 376 13.55 -3.85 38.71
CA LEU A 376 14.44 -3.85 37.55
C LEU A 376 15.40 -5.02 37.66
N ARG A 377 15.57 -5.81 36.59
CA ARG A 377 16.54 -6.92 36.51
C ARG A 377 17.02 -7.13 35.08
N SER A 378 18.13 -7.84 34.91
CA SER A 378 18.53 -8.37 33.60
C SER A 378 17.70 -9.60 33.20
N TYR A 379 17.79 -9.93 31.91
CA TYR A 379 17.28 -11.15 31.30
C TYR A 379 17.73 -12.42 32.03
N ARG A 380 16.86 -13.43 32.02
CA ARG A 380 17.10 -14.78 32.50
C ARG A 380 16.55 -15.78 31.47
N PRO A 381 17.17 -16.95 31.29
CA PRO A 381 16.58 -18.02 30.49
C PRO A 381 15.13 -18.30 30.92
N GLY A 382 14.19 -18.35 29.97
CA GLY A 382 12.76 -18.47 30.22
C GLY A 382 11.97 -17.16 30.09
N ASP A 383 12.62 -16.00 29.94
CA ASP A 383 11.94 -14.71 29.75
C ASP A 383 11.43 -14.48 28.31
N GLU A 384 11.80 -15.33 27.34
CA GLU A 384 11.60 -15.11 25.91
C GLU A 384 10.13 -14.89 25.57
N ALA A 385 9.23 -15.75 26.08
CA ALA A 385 7.80 -15.64 25.85
C ALA A 385 7.22 -14.32 26.41
N GLY A 386 7.61 -13.96 27.64
CA GLY A 386 7.18 -12.71 28.27
C GLY A 386 7.76 -11.46 27.58
N TYR A 387 8.95 -11.58 26.98
CA TYR A 387 9.55 -10.50 26.22
C TYR A 387 8.80 -10.26 24.91
N VAL A 388 8.50 -11.34 24.17
CA VAL A 388 7.67 -11.27 22.96
C VAL A 388 6.29 -10.68 23.28
N GLU A 389 5.65 -11.13 24.38
CA GLU A 389 4.37 -10.59 24.83
C GLU A 389 4.43 -9.07 25.11
N LEU A 390 5.46 -8.61 25.83
CA LEU A 390 5.68 -7.18 26.09
C LEU A 390 5.89 -6.37 24.80
N MET A 391 6.66 -6.90 23.85
CA MET A 391 6.92 -6.20 22.59
C MET A 391 5.63 -6.08 21.76
N ARG A 392 4.82 -7.15 21.71
CA ARG A 392 3.50 -7.10 21.08
C ARG A 392 2.58 -6.08 21.75
N SER A 393 2.50 -6.08 23.08
CA SER A 393 1.65 -5.13 23.81
C SER A 393 2.08 -3.68 23.59
N ALA A 394 3.37 -3.43 23.40
CA ALA A 394 3.94 -2.12 23.10
C ALA A 394 3.86 -1.71 21.61
N GLY A 395 3.09 -2.42 20.78
CA GLY A 395 2.84 -2.06 19.39
C GLY A 395 3.81 -2.66 18.36
N PHE A 396 4.54 -3.72 18.72
CA PHE A 396 5.36 -4.48 17.77
C PHE A 396 4.72 -5.86 17.50
N GLN A 397 3.62 -5.87 16.74
CA GLN A 397 2.69 -7.01 16.66
C GLN A 397 3.28 -8.33 16.11
N ASP A 398 4.34 -8.28 15.30
CA ASP A 398 5.05 -9.45 14.76
C ASP A 398 6.52 -9.54 15.20
N TRP A 399 6.83 -8.99 16.36
CA TRP A 399 8.20 -8.99 16.84
C TRP A 399 8.63 -10.40 17.29
N ASP A 400 9.51 -11.02 16.51
CA ASP A 400 10.21 -12.27 16.88
C ASP A 400 11.71 -12.14 16.67
N ARG A 401 12.33 -11.23 17.45
CA ARG A 401 13.77 -10.96 17.37
C ARG A 401 14.50 -11.26 18.68
N ALA A 402 13.87 -11.99 19.60
CA ALA A 402 14.44 -12.27 20.92
C ALA A 402 15.83 -12.92 20.83
N ALA A 403 15.98 -13.96 20.01
CA ALA A 403 17.26 -14.62 19.81
C ALA A 403 18.33 -13.69 19.21
N GLU A 404 17.96 -12.83 18.26
CA GLU A 404 18.87 -11.84 17.68
C GLU A 404 19.31 -10.81 18.71
N VAL A 405 18.36 -10.28 19.49
CA VAL A 405 18.64 -9.32 20.55
C VAL A 405 19.58 -9.91 21.59
N LEU A 406 19.36 -11.16 22.00
CA LEU A 406 20.22 -11.86 22.95
C LEU A 406 21.64 -12.04 22.40
N ARG A 407 21.80 -12.39 21.11
CA ARG A 407 23.12 -12.51 20.48
C ARG A 407 23.87 -11.17 20.42
N ARG A 408 23.14 -10.07 20.21
CA ARG A 408 23.73 -8.72 20.10
C ARG A 408 23.90 -8.02 21.45
N ALA A 409 23.19 -8.44 22.49
CA ALA A 409 23.25 -7.77 23.78
C ALA A 409 24.61 -7.97 24.46
N ILE A 410 25.14 -6.90 25.07
CA ILE A 410 26.27 -7.02 25.98
C ILE A 410 25.87 -7.92 27.19
N PRO A 411 26.81 -8.51 27.94
CA PRO A 411 26.48 -9.31 29.12
C PRO A 411 25.54 -8.57 30.07
N GLU A 412 24.46 -9.18 30.56
CA GLU A 412 23.43 -8.50 31.37
C GLU A 412 22.85 -7.21 30.73
N GLY A 413 22.90 -7.10 29.40
CA GLY A 413 22.53 -5.92 28.62
C GLY A 413 21.06 -5.83 28.25
N LEU A 414 20.34 -6.94 28.30
CA LEU A 414 18.88 -6.96 28.14
C LEU A 414 18.22 -6.77 29.50
N LEU A 415 17.54 -5.64 29.69
CA LEU A 415 16.99 -5.20 30.97
C LEU A 415 15.47 -5.20 30.94
N PHE A 416 14.86 -5.69 32.01
CA PHE A 416 13.41 -5.71 32.19
C PHE A 416 12.95 -5.01 33.45
N LEU A 417 11.83 -4.30 33.31
CA LEU A 417 10.96 -3.92 34.41
C LEU A 417 9.90 -4.98 34.60
N VAL A 418 9.79 -5.47 35.84
CA VAL A 418 8.86 -6.51 36.24
C VAL A 418 7.88 -5.93 37.25
N GLU A 419 6.59 -6.12 37.03
CA GLU A 419 5.58 -5.81 38.02
C GLU A 419 5.62 -6.84 39.15
N ARG A 420 5.82 -6.40 40.39
CA ARG A 420 6.00 -7.31 41.54
C ARG A 420 4.79 -8.21 41.81
N ARG A 421 3.58 -7.69 41.61
CA ARG A 421 2.34 -8.40 41.94
C ARG A 421 2.05 -9.55 40.98
N THR A 422 2.34 -9.37 39.69
CA THR A 422 1.97 -10.31 38.62
C THR A 422 3.16 -11.10 38.10
N GLY A 423 4.39 -10.62 38.34
CA GLY A 423 5.60 -11.20 37.74
C GLY A 423 5.77 -10.86 36.26
N ARG A 424 4.85 -10.10 35.64
CA ARG A 424 4.89 -9.78 34.21
C ARG A 424 5.98 -8.77 33.87
N LEU A 425 6.58 -8.93 32.70
CA LEU A 425 7.47 -7.95 32.10
C LEU A 425 6.63 -6.79 31.57
N VAL A 426 6.94 -5.56 32.00
CA VAL A 426 6.13 -4.36 31.69
C VAL A 426 6.96 -3.24 31.08
N GLY A 427 8.27 -3.45 30.92
CA GLY A 427 9.14 -2.55 30.19
C GLY A 427 10.50 -3.18 29.91
N THR A 428 11.16 -2.74 28.85
CA THR A 428 12.43 -3.30 28.39
C THR A 428 13.32 -2.22 27.77
N ALA A 429 14.64 -2.45 27.81
CA ALA A 429 15.63 -1.82 26.95
C ALA A 429 16.81 -2.77 26.76
N ALA A 430 17.36 -2.80 25.55
CA ALA A 430 18.50 -3.64 25.21
C ALA A 430 19.76 -2.79 24.98
N CYS A 431 20.86 -3.22 25.59
CA CYS A 431 22.19 -2.67 25.39
C CYS A 431 22.92 -3.53 24.35
N LEU A 432 22.94 -3.09 23.09
CA LEU A 432 23.45 -3.90 21.97
C LEU A 432 24.87 -3.50 21.56
N HIS A 433 25.65 -4.49 21.14
CA HIS A 433 26.84 -4.30 20.31
C HIS A 433 26.41 -3.71 18.95
N ALA A 434 27.04 -2.61 18.55
CA ALA A 434 26.84 -1.97 17.25
C ALA A 434 28.15 -1.39 16.69
N PRO A 435 29.18 -2.24 16.48
CA PRO A 435 30.48 -1.78 16.00
C PRO A 435 30.36 -1.21 14.58
N LEU A 436 31.14 -0.15 14.31
CA LEU A 436 31.41 0.33 12.95
C LEU A 436 32.89 0.04 12.62
N PRO A 437 33.26 -0.07 11.33
CA PRO A 437 34.67 -0.09 10.93
C PRO A 437 35.44 1.07 11.59
N GLY A 438 36.51 0.77 12.32
CA GLY A 438 37.29 1.76 13.07
C GLY A 438 36.70 2.22 14.42
N GLN A 439 35.48 1.77 14.79
CA GLN A 439 34.83 2.10 16.07
C GLN A 439 34.23 0.85 16.75
N PRO A 440 35.06 -0.08 17.26
CA PRO A 440 34.59 -1.33 17.86
C PRO A 440 33.82 -1.15 19.19
N GLY A 441 34.04 -0.02 19.89
CA GLY A 441 33.45 0.27 21.20
C GLY A 441 32.09 0.97 21.17
N ARG A 442 31.32 0.83 20.09
CA ARG A 442 30.04 1.54 19.90
C ARG A 442 28.85 0.67 20.34
N GLY A 443 27.97 1.27 21.15
CA GLY A 443 26.79 0.63 21.72
C GLY A 443 25.50 1.24 21.16
N GLU A 444 24.49 0.42 20.95
CA GLU A 444 23.17 0.85 20.52
C GLU A 444 22.14 0.57 21.62
N LEU A 445 21.47 1.63 22.09
CA LEU A 445 20.28 1.51 22.93
C LEU A 445 19.09 1.16 22.03
N GLY A 446 18.69 -0.10 22.05
CA GLY A 446 17.63 -0.64 21.20
C GLY A 446 16.48 -1.22 22.00
N TRP A 447 15.40 -1.55 21.28
CA TRP A 447 14.25 -2.31 21.82
C TRP A 447 13.68 -1.74 23.12
N VAL A 448 13.49 -0.42 23.14
CA VAL A 448 12.84 0.26 24.27
C VAL A 448 11.32 0.12 24.12
N ALA A 449 10.69 -0.50 25.10
CA ALA A 449 9.24 -0.68 25.14
C ALA A 449 8.71 -0.58 26.57
N VAL A 450 7.46 -0.14 26.71
CA VAL A 450 6.71 -0.12 27.97
C VAL A 450 5.29 -0.55 27.65
N ASP A 451 4.74 -1.44 28.46
CA ASP A 451 3.35 -1.88 28.31
C ASP A 451 2.39 -0.67 28.43
N PRO A 452 1.41 -0.51 27.51
CA PRO A 452 0.47 0.61 27.53
C PRO A 452 -0.26 0.81 28.86
N GLY A 453 -0.64 -0.27 29.56
CA GLY A 453 -1.29 -0.22 30.87
C GLY A 453 -0.38 0.31 31.98
N HIS A 454 0.92 0.39 31.71
CA HIS A 454 1.97 0.81 32.62
C HIS A 454 2.58 2.18 32.29
N THR A 455 2.08 2.86 31.25
CA THR A 455 2.52 4.20 30.83
C THR A 455 2.25 5.28 31.88
N GLY A 456 2.82 6.48 31.70
CA GLY A 456 2.66 7.62 32.60
C GLY A 456 3.44 7.54 33.92
N ARG A 457 4.17 6.45 34.18
CA ARG A 457 4.86 6.18 35.46
C ARG A 457 6.39 6.34 35.39
N GLY A 458 6.90 6.96 34.34
CA GLY A 458 8.35 7.17 34.14
C GLY A 458 9.16 5.92 33.82
N LEU A 459 8.51 4.78 33.51
CA LEU A 459 9.17 3.49 33.30
C LEU A 459 10.15 3.48 32.11
N GLY A 460 9.79 4.13 31.01
CA GLY A 460 10.67 4.25 29.83
C GLY A 460 11.97 4.98 30.16
N ARG A 461 11.89 6.12 30.85
CA ARG A 461 13.07 6.87 31.33
C ARG A 461 13.92 6.03 32.28
N LEU A 462 13.27 5.27 33.16
CA LEU A 462 13.96 4.43 34.14
C LEU A 462 14.76 3.30 33.49
N VAL A 463 14.16 2.57 32.54
CA VAL A 463 14.85 1.45 31.88
C VAL A 463 15.95 1.95 30.94
N CYS A 464 15.75 3.06 30.24
CA CYS A 464 16.80 3.72 29.45
C CYS A 464 17.98 4.20 30.32
N ALA A 465 17.70 4.86 31.46
CA ALA A 465 18.74 5.29 32.40
C ALA A 465 19.50 4.10 33.02
N ALA A 466 18.84 2.96 33.21
CA ALA A 466 19.50 1.73 33.62
C ALA A 466 20.40 1.16 32.51
N ALA A 467 19.94 1.16 31.27
CA ALA A 467 20.72 0.72 30.11
C ALA A 467 21.99 1.57 29.91
N LEU A 468 21.87 2.91 30.00
CA LEU A 468 23.03 3.80 29.97
C LEU A 468 24.05 3.46 31.06
N ARG A 469 23.61 3.24 32.31
CA ARG A 469 24.51 2.81 33.39
C ARG A 469 25.16 1.46 33.09
N ARG A 470 24.43 0.51 32.50
CA ARG A 470 24.94 -0.80 32.12
C ARG A 470 26.04 -0.68 31.06
N PHE A 471 25.82 0.14 30.03
CA PHE A 471 26.82 0.47 29.01
C PHE A 471 28.10 1.04 29.62
N LEU A 472 27.97 2.09 30.44
CA LEU A 472 29.15 2.74 31.04
C LEU A 472 29.93 1.81 31.97
N LYS A 473 29.24 0.93 32.70
CA LYS A 473 29.88 -0.10 33.55
C LYS A 473 30.62 -1.15 32.72
N SER A 474 30.18 -1.41 31.48
CA SER A 474 30.87 -2.27 30.52
C SER A 474 31.92 -1.56 29.67
N GLY A 475 32.28 -0.30 29.99
CA GLY A 475 33.31 0.44 29.27
C GLY A 475 32.86 1.11 27.96
N TYR A 476 31.58 1.04 27.60
CA TYR A 476 31.08 1.74 26.42
C TYR A 476 31.05 3.25 26.68
N ARG A 477 31.48 4.03 25.70
CA ARG A 477 31.46 5.50 25.72
C ARG A 477 30.73 6.10 24.52
N ASN A 478 30.78 5.41 23.37
CA ASN A 478 30.12 5.84 22.14
C ASN A 478 28.74 5.16 22.06
N LEU A 479 27.69 5.85 22.48
CA LEU A 479 26.33 5.31 22.49
C LEU A 479 25.45 6.01 21.47
N GLN A 480 24.61 5.24 20.82
CA GLN A 480 23.63 5.71 19.85
C GLN A 480 22.28 5.05 20.04
N LEU A 481 21.27 5.58 19.35
CA LEU A 481 20.00 4.92 19.13
C LEU A 481 19.39 5.38 17.81
N TYR A 482 18.43 4.60 17.34
CA TYR A 482 17.57 4.94 16.21
C TYR A 482 16.12 4.99 16.68
N THR A 483 15.35 5.96 16.17
CA THR A 483 13.94 6.12 16.52
C THR A 483 13.16 6.76 15.37
N ASP A 484 11.88 6.45 15.27
CA ASP A 484 11.01 7.11 14.30
C ASP A 484 10.55 8.49 14.85
N ASP A 485 10.41 9.47 13.97
CA ASP A 485 9.99 10.84 14.31
C ASP A 485 8.59 10.90 14.95
N PHE A 486 7.70 9.98 14.64
CA PHE A 486 6.37 9.89 15.27
C PHE A 486 6.39 9.34 16.71
N ARG A 487 7.51 8.76 17.20
CA ARG A 487 7.64 8.23 18.57
C ARG A 487 7.97 9.33 19.58
N LEU A 488 7.22 10.43 19.54
CA LEU A 488 7.45 11.64 20.33
C LEU A 488 7.71 11.38 21.83
N PRO A 489 6.98 10.49 22.54
CA PRO A 489 7.25 10.21 23.95
C PRO A 489 8.65 9.61 24.19
N ALA A 490 9.13 8.78 23.26
CA ALA A 490 10.46 8.18 23.34
C ALA A 490 11.55 9.23 23.03
N VAL A 491 11.37 10.03 21.97
CA VAL A 491 12.27 11.14 21.62
C VAL A 491 12.46 12.09 22.81
N LYS A 492 11.38 12.46 23.49
CA LYS A 492 11.43 13.30 24.69
C LYS A 492 12.25 12.68 25.83
N ILE A 493 12.13 11.37 26.03
CA ILE A 493 12.93 10.63 27.02
C ILE A 493 14.42 10.67 26.64
N TYR A 494 14.75 10.42 25.36
CA TYR A 494 16.13 10.37 24.90
C TYR A 494 16.81 11.73 25.03
N LEU A 495 16.17 12.81 24.59
CA LEU A 495 16.66 14.18 24.77
C LEU A 495 16.92 14.49 26.25
N GLY A 496 15.96 14.14 27.13
CA GLY A 496 16.10 14.34 28.57
C GLY A 496 17.20 13.50 29.23
N LEU A 497 17.64 12.41 28.62
CA LEU A 497 18.74 11.56 29.11
C LEU A 497 20.11 11.96 28.54
N GLY A 498 20.19 13.06 27.79
CA GLY A 498 21.43 13.57 27.22
C GLY A 498 21.78 12.98 25.86
N PHE A 499 20.81 12.37 25.15
CA PHE A 499 20.98 12.13 23.72
C PHE A 499 20.76 13.43 22.94
N VAL A 500 21.55 13.64 21.91
CA VAL A 500 21.42 14.75 20.96
C VAL A 500 21.22 14.20 19.54
N PRO A 501 20.55 14.96 18.65
CA PRO A 501 20.45 14.60 17.24
C PRO A 501 21.81 14.32 16.60
N LEU A 502 21.87 13.37 15.67
CA LEU A 502 22.93 13.30 14.67
C LEU A 502 22.38 13.85 13.35
N LEU A 503 22.99 14.90 12.82
CA LEU A 503 22.54 15.63 11.62
C LEU A 503 23.34 15.22 10.38
N ASP A 504 23.53 13.91 10.19
CA ASP A 504 24.29 13.36 9.06
C ASP A 504 23.33 12.93 7.94
N GLY A 505 22.99 13.87 7.05
CA GLY A 505 22.12 13.62 5.90
C GLY A 505 21.22 14.81 5.50
N PRO A 506 20.78 14.86 4.23
CA PRO A 506 19.93 15.93 3.72
C PRO A 506 18.57 15.96 4.42
N GLY A 507 18.08 17.16 4.75
CA GLY A 507 16.74 17.39 5.32
C GLY A 507 16.57 17.00 6.81
N LEU A 508 17.61 16.50 7.49
CA LEU A 508 17.51 16.11 8.89
C LEU A 508 17.27 17.30 9.83
N GLU A 509 17.83 18.48 9.54
CA GLU A 509 17.62 19.67 10.35
C GLU A 509 16.15 20.09 10.36
N GLU A 510 15.53 20.24 9.18
CA GLU A 510 14.11 20.58 9.04
C GLU A 510 13.22 19.56 9.75
N ARG A 511 13.56 18.28 9.62
CA ARG A 511 12.84 17.20 10.30
C ARG A 511 12.94 17.31 11.82
N TRP A 512 14.11 17.61 12.36
CA TRP A 512 14.29 17.86 13.79
C TRP A 512 13.57 19.13 14.26
N ARG A 513 13.51 20.18 13.44
CA ARG A 513 12.70 21.38 13.72
C ARG A 513 11.22 21.03 13.86
N ALA A 514 10.68 20.20 12.94
CA ALA A 514 9.31 19.72 13.02
C ALA A 514 9.04 18.89 14.28
N VAL A 515 9.94 17.97 14.63
CA VAL A 515 9.85 17.17 15.87
C VAL A 515 9.89 18.05 17.12
N CYS A 516 10.76 19.06 17.17
CA CYS A 516 10.84 20.01 18.28
C CYS A 516 9.54 20.81 18.42
N GLY A 517 8.97 21.27 17.30
CA GLY A 517 7.66 21.95 17.29
C GLY A 517 6.55 21.08 17.89
N GLN A 518 6.49 19.79 17.51
CA GLN A 518 5.50 18.85 18.07
C GLN A 518 5.72 18.56 19.57
N LEU A 519 6.96 18.63 20.04
CA LEU A 519 7.31 18.42 21.45
C LEU A 519 7.19 19.69 22.31
N GLY A 520 6.94 20.86 21.71
CA GLY A 520 6.99 22.16 22.39
C GLY A 520 8.40 22.50 22.90
N LEU A 521 9.44 22.07 22.20
CA LEU A 521 10.85 22.35 22.51
C LEU A 521 11.39 23.43 21.58
N ASP A 522 12.35 24.21 22.08
CA ASP A 522 13.13 25.14 21.27
C ASP A 522 14.05 24.36 20.30
N PRO A 523 13.81 24.42 18.98
CA PRO A 523 14.60 23.68 18.01
C PRO A 523 16.05 24.14 17.97
N ASP A 524 16.33 25.43 18.14
CA ASP A 524 17.69 25.96 18.02
C ASP A 524 18.55 25.47 19.18
N ARG A 525 17.98 25.36 20.38
CA ARG A 525 18.66 24.73 21.52
C ARG A 525 18.99 23.26 21.29
N VAL A 526 18.07 22.49 20.72
CA VAL A 526 18.25 21.05 20.45
C VAL A 526 19.30 20.83 19.36
N LEU A 527 19.25 21.62 18.28
CA LEU A 527 20.20 21.54 17.16
C LEU A 527 21.59 22.05 17.57
N ALA A 528 21.70 23.11 18.37
CA ALA A 528 22.99 23.59 18.88
C ALA A 528 23.70 22.56 19.77
N ALA A 529 22.95 21.69 20.46
CA ALA A 529 23.52 20.58 21.23
C ALA A 529 24.10 19.47 20.33
N ALA A 530 23.63 19.36 19.08
CA ALA A 530 24.17 18.44 18.09
C ALA A 530 25.49 18.93 17.47
N GLY A 531 25.64 20.26 17.31
CA GLY A 531 26.80 20.90 16.67
C GLY A 531 28.07 21.05 17.53
N ARG A 532 28.06 20.64 18.81
CA ARG A 532 29.28 20.55 19.65
C ARG A 532 30.04 19.25 19.35
N ALA A 533 30.36 19.05 18.07
CA ALA A 533 31.05 17.88 17.52
C ALA A 533 32.57 18.01 17.59
#